data_AF-A0A7C7AF16-F1
#
_entry.id   AF-A0A7C7AF16-F1
#
_cell.length_a   1.000
_cell.length_b   1.000
_cell.length_c   1.000
_cell.angle_alpha   90.00
_cell.angle_beta   90.00
_cell.angle_gamma   90.00
#
_symmetry.space_group_name_H-M   'P 1'
#
loop_
_entity.id
_entity.type
_entity.pdbx_description
1 polymer ?
#
loop_
_entity_poly.entity_id
_entity_poly.type
_entity_poly.pdbx_seq_one_letter_code
_entity_poly.pdbx_strand_id
1 'polypeptide(L)'
;MGYRIGSGYIGSEEIKTSQANEEVVPAAPANWTIPYMFYKFELYNEQECTVIINGKATIFLRAEQGWKTDCTDVPISSFVIVEPNISYNWVGCYL
;
A
#
# COMPACT_ATOMS: atom_id res chain seq x y z
N MET A 1 5.26 7.33 -27.03
CA MET A 1 3.88 7.67 -26.61
C MET A 1 3.71 7.20 -25.17
N GLY A 2 3.46 8.10 -24.22
CA GLY A 2 3.08 7.70 -22.86
C GLY A 2 1.57 7.50 -22.81
N TYR A 3 1.11 6.26 -22.62
CA TYR A 3 -0.30 5.98 -22.39
C TYR A 3 -0.59 6.03 -20.89
N ARG A 4 -1.72 6.64 -20.51
CA ARG A 4 -2.14 6.68 -19.10
C ARG A 4 -2.67 5.29 -18.74
N ILE A 5 -2.01 4.66 -17.77
CA ILE A 5 -2.43 3.36 -17.24
C ILE A 5 -3.63 3.61 -16.30
N GLY A 6 -3.46 4.41 -15.24
CA GLY A 6 -4.46 4.55 -14.18
C GLY A 6 -5.70 5.39 -14.46
N SER A 7 -6.69 5.16 -13.60
CA SER A 7 -7.97 5.86 -13.53
C SER A 7 -8.04 6.87 -12.37
N GLY A 8 -7.25 6.71 -11.31
CA GLY A 8 -7.26 7.64 -10.18
C GLY A 8 -6.20 7.38 -9.10
N TYR A 9 -6.25 8.21 -8.05
CA TYR A 9 -5.41 8.14 -6.85
C TYR A 9 -6.26 7.86 -5.62
N ILE A 10 -5.71 7.13 -4.67
CA ILE A 10 -6.26 6.93 -3.33
C ILE A 10 -5.12 6.88 -2.33
N GLY A 11 -5.35 7.24 -1.08
CA GLY A 11 -4.31 7.21 -0.07
C GLY A 11 -4.83 7.60 1.29
N SER A 12 -3.90 7.85 2.21
CA SER A 12 -4.22 8.38 3.53
C SER A 12 -4.39 9.90 3.46
N GLU A 13 -5.49 10.42 4.01
CA GLU A 13 -5.76 11.86 4.12
C GLU A 13 -4.97 12.51 5.26
N GLU A 14 -4.57 11.71 6.25
CA GLU A 14 -3.79 12.08 7.43
C GLU A 14 -2.82 10.94 7.80
N ILE A 15 -1.90 11.20 8.72
CA ILE A 15 -1.04 10.14 9.27
C ILE A 15 -1.92 9.18 10.07
N LYS A 16 -1.89 7.91 9.70
CA LYS A 16 -2.63 6.83 10.36
C LYS A 16 -1.73 6.11 11.35
N THR A 17 -2.34 5.46 12.32
CA THR A 17 -1.65 4.59 13.28
C THR A 17 -2.16 3.16 13.12
N SER A 18 -1.25 2.21 12.90
CA SER A 18 -1.61 0.81 12.66
C SER A 18 -2.12 0.10 13.92
N GLN A 19 -3.03 -0.83 13.74
CA GLN A 19 -3.29 -1.94 14.65
C GLN A 19 -2.47 -3.17 14.22
N ALA A 20 -2.39 -4.18 15.08
CA ALA A 20 -1.62 -5.38 14.78
C ALA A 20 -2.24 -6.14 13.59
N ASN A 21 -1.44 -6.43 12.57
CA ASN A 21 -1.86 -7.03 11.29
C ASN A 21 -2.92 -6.21 10.54
N GLU A 22 -2.80 -4.89 10.57
CA GLU A 22 -3.72 -4.02 9.86
C GLU A 22 -3.45 -4.01 8.35
N GLU A 23 -4.50 -4.25 7.57
CA GLU A 23 -4.49 -4.11 6.12
C GLU A 23 -4.60 -2.62 5.76
N VAL A 24 -3.55 -2.09 5.12
CA VAL A 24 -3.43 -0.68 4.75
C VAL A 24 -4.27 -0.35 3.54
N VAL A 25 -4.39 -1.31 2.61
CA VAL A 25 -5.13 -1.14 1.36
C VAL A 25 -6.62 -1.39 1.59
N PRO A 26 -7.51 -0.45 1.24
CA PRO A 26 -8.94 -0.69 1.39
C PRO A 26 -9.38 -1.83 0.48
N ALA A 27 -10.33 -2.63 0.96
CA ALA A 27 -10.96 -3.65 0.14
C ALA A 27 -11.67 -3.02 -1.07
N ALA A 28 -11.66 -3.75 -2.19
CA ALA A 28 -12.38 -3.34 -3.39
C ALA A 28 -13.85 -3.02 -3.06
N PRO A 29 -14.42 -1.90 -3.55
CA PRO A 29 -15.85 -1.65 -3.43
C PRO A 29 -16.63 -2.80 -4.08
N ALA A 30 -17.74 -3.23 -3.47
CA ALA A 30 -18.53 -4.38 -3.94
C ALA A 30 -19.00 -4.28 -5.41
N ASN A 31 -19.02 -3.07 -5.96
CA ASN A 31 -19.49 -2.77 -7.32
C ASN A 31 -18.36 -2.80 -8.37
N TRP A 32 -17.12 -3.10 -7.99
CA TRP A 32 -15.97 -3.13 -8.91
C TRP A 32 -15.84 -4.50 -9.60
N THR A 33 -15.89 -4.51 -10.92
CA THR A 33 -15.75 -5.71 -11.77
C THR A 33 -14.30 -6.03 -12.15
N ILE A 34 -13.35 -5.13 -11.83
CA ILE A 34 -11.92 -5.29 -12.11
C ILE A 34 -11.19 -5.56 -10.78
N PRO A 35 -10.19 -6.46 -10.73
CA PRO A 35 -9.37 -6.68 -9.53
C PRO A 35 -8.79 -5.35 -9.03
N TYR A 36 -9.09 -4.99 -7.79
CA TYR A 36 -8.59 -3.77 -7.17
C TYR A 36 -7.10 -3.95 -6.86
N MET A 37 -6.27 -3.36 -7.72
CA MET A 37 -4.81 -3.48 -7.66
C MET A 37 -4.18 -2.12 -7.93
N PHE A 38 -3.21 -1.76 -7.11
CA PHE A 38 -2.42 -0.55 -7.31
C PHE A 38 -1.19 -0.86 -8.16
N TYR A 39 -1.15 -0.28 -9.35
CA TYR A 39 0.02 -0.39 -10.24
C TYR A 39 1.16 0.56 -9.82
N LYS A 40 0.90 1.48 -8.90
CA LYS A 40 1.90 2.34 -8.28
C LYS A 40 1.46 2.56 -6.84
N PHE A 41 2.33 2.29 -5.89
CA PHE A 41 2.03 2.41 -4.47
C PHE A 41 3.27 2.89 -3.73
N GLU A 42 3.06 3.75 -2.75
CA GLU A 42 4.10 4.27 -1.87
C GLU A 42 3.57 4.29 -0.44
N LEU A 43 4.37 3.76 0.47
CA LEU A 43 4.18 3.80 1.92
C LEU A 43 5.34 4.56 2.52
N TYR A 44 5.04 5.37 3.52
CA TYR A 44 6.03 5.90 4.44
C TYR A 44 5.67 5.51 5.88
N ASN A 45 6.65 5.01 6.62
CA ASN A 45 6.55 4.52 7.99
C ASN A 45 7.49 5.32 8.89
N GLU A 46 7.03 5.80 10.03
CA GLU A 46 7.88 6.57 10.96
C GLU A 46 8.70 5.68 11.89
N GLN A 47 8.14 4.54 12.29
CA GLN A 47 8.81 3.54 13.12
C GLN A 47 9.19 2.31 12.29
N GLU A 48 10.16 1.54 12.80
CA GLU A 48 10.49 0.25 12.20
C GLU A 48 9.30 -0.70 12.25
N CYS A 49 9.06 -1.42 11.16
CA CYS A 49 7.95 -2.35 11.05
C CYS A 49 8.24 -3.46 10.04
N THR A 50 7.43 -4.50 10.10
CA THR A 50 7.38 -5.59 9.17
C THR A 50 6.10 -5.45 8.34
N VAL A 51 6.24 -5.56 7.03
CA VAL A 51 5.12 -5.51 6.10
C VAL A 51 4.95 -6.84 5.39
N ILE A 52 3.70 -7.24 5.16
CA ILE A 52 3.35 -8.38 4.32
C ILE A 52 2.73 -7.86 3.03
N ILE A 53 3.40 -8.09 1.92
CA ILE A 53 2.96 -7.64 0.60
C ILE A 53 2.31 -8.80 -0.15
N ASN A 54 1.07 -8.58 -0.62
CA ASN A 54 0.27 -9.53 -1.39
C ASN A 54 0.16 -10.92 -0.72
N GLY A 55 0.20 -10.98 0.62
CA GLY A 55 0.14 -12.21 1.41
C GLY A 55 1.33 -13.17 1.26
N LYS A 56 2.45 -12.75 0.66
CA LYS A 56 3.60 -13.63 0.37
C LYS A 56 4.92 -13.15 0.96
N ALA A 57 5.29 -11.90 0.69
CA ALA A 57 6.59 -11.37 1.05
C ALA A 57 6.51 -10.67 2.40
N THR A 58 7.25 -11.17 3.39
CA THR A 58 7.45 -10.50 4.68
C THR A 58 8.73 -9.69 4.60
N ILE A 59 8.63 -8.37 4.72
CA ILE A 59 9.74 -7.44 4.50
C ILE A 59 9.90 -6.56 5.74
N PHE A 60 11.11 -6.49 6.28
CA PHE A 60 11.45 -5.53 7.33
C PHE A 60 11.77 -4.16 6.74
N LEU A 61 11.12 -3.12 7.26
CA LEU A 61 11.37 -1.72 6.95
C LEU A 61 11.96 -1.04 8.18
N ARG A 62 13.09 -0.36 7.99
CA ARG A 62 13.62 0.54 9.02
C ARG A 62 12.68 1.74 9.20
N ALA A 63 12.75 2.37 10.36
CA ALA A 63 12.13 3.67 10.59
C ALA A 63 12.48 4.64 9.44
N GLU A 64 11.47 5.34 8.94
CA GLU A 64 11.56 6.34 7.86
C GLU A 64 12.06 5.82 6.49
N GLN A 65 12.21 4.51 6.33
CA GLN A 65 12.67 3.93 5.07
C GLN A 65 11.63 4.05 3.95
N GLY A 66 10.36 3.84 4.30
CA GLY A 66 9.28 3.71 3.34
C GLY A 66 9.40 2.50 2.41
N TRP A 67 8.42 2.37 1.52
CA TRP A 67 8.39 1.39 0.45
C TRP A 67 7.68 1.97 -0.77
N LYS A 68 8.15 1.67 -1.98
CA LYS A 68 7.49 2.14 -3.20
C LYS A 68 7.61 1.15 -4.34
N THR A 69 6.66 1.25 -5.26
CA THR A 69 6.58 0.43 -6.47
C THR A 69 5.97 1.24 -7.62
N ASP A 70 6.30 0.89 -8.86
CA ASP A 70 5.76 1.52 -10.05
C ASP A 70 5.11 0.53 -11.03
N CYS A 71 4.69 1.03 -12.20
CA CYS A 71 3.93 0.25 -13.19
C CYS A 71 4.70 -0.90 -13.84
N THR A 72 6.00 -1.02 -13.59
CA THR A 72 6.84 -2.11 -14.08
C THR A 72 6.98 -3.26 -13.09
N ASP A 73 6.64 -3.02 -11.83
CA ASP A 73 6.69 -3.98 -10.74
C ASP A 73 5.37 -4.78 -10.60
N VAL A 74 5.36 -5.71 -9.65
CA VAL A 74 4.16 -6.48 -9.28
C VAL A 74 3.13 -5.55 -8.62
N PRO A 75 1.89 -5.46 -9.13
CA PRO A 75 0.84 -4.64 -8.52
C PRO A 75 0.54 -5.03 -7.08
N ILE A 76 0.19 -4.04 -6.26
CA ILE A 76 -0.19 -4.23 -4.85
C ILE A 76 -1.69 -4.50 -4.77
N SER A 77 -2.07 -5.70 -4.35
CA SER A 77 -3.44 -6.08 -4.02
C SER A 77 -3.70 -6.13 -2.51
N SER A 78 -2.65 -6.25 -1.70
CA SER A 78 -2.70 -6.26 -0.23
C SER A 78 -1.36 -5.79 0.33
N PHE A 79 -1.42 -4.99 1.38
CA PHE A 79 -0.29 -4.45 2.11
C PHE A 79 -0.62 -4.40 3.60
N VAL A 80 -0.06 -5.31 4.38
CA VAL A 80 -0.34 -5.44 5.82
C VAL A 80 0.84 -4.92 6.62
N ILE A 81 0.61 -4.08 7.62
CA ILE A 81 1.60 -3.74 8.65
C ILE A 81 1.38 -4.69 9.82
N VAL A 82 2.41 -5.43 10.20
CA VAL A 82 2.30 -6.49 11.21
C VAL A 82 2.21 -5.90 12.62
N GLU A 83 3.05 -4.92 12.93
CA GLU A 83 3.15 -4.33 14.26
C GLU A 83 2.06 -3.27 14.50
N PRO A 84 1.51 -3.20 15.72
CA PRO A 84 0.62 -2.11 16.12
C PRO A 84 1.41 -0.84 16.44
N ASN A 85 0.70 0.29 16.48
CA ASN A 85 1.20 1.62 16.84
C ASN A 85 2.30 2.16 15.91
N ILE A 86 2.29 1.75 14.64
CA ILE A 86 3.16 2.34 13.62
C ILE A 86 2.43 3.51 13.00
N SER A 87 3.02 4.70 13.06
CA SER A 87 2.57 5.87 12.31
C SER A 87 2.98 5.71 10.84
N TYR A 88 2.02 5.81 9.94
CA TYR A 88 2.26 5.67 8.51
C TYR A 88 1.30 6.51 7.67
N ASN A 89 1.70 6.77 6.44
CA ASN A 89 0.82 7.23 5.38
C ASN A 89 1.16 6.51 4.08
N TRP A 90 0.22 6.49 3.14
CA TRP A 90 0.41 5.83 1.87
C TRP A 90 -0.39 6.49 0.76
N VAL A 91 0.04 6.26 -0.47
CA VAL A 91 -0.64 6.68 -1.69
C VAL A 91 -0.54 5.56 -2.73
N GLY A 92 -1.67 5.26 -3.36
CA GLY A 92 -1.80 4.28 -4.43
C GLY A 92 -2.46 4.87 -5.67
N CYS A 93 -2.08 4.38 -6.84
CA CYS A 93 -2.73 4.66 -8.11
C CYS A 93 -3.40 3.37 -8.62
N TYR A 94 -4.68 3.45 -8.99
CA TYR A 94 -5.47 2.29 -9.42
C TYR A 94 -5.96 2.42 -10.86
N LEU A 95 -6.36 1.28 -11.43
CA LEU A 95 -6.98 1.11 -12.74
C LEU A 95 -8.51 1.22 -12.69
#